data_AF-A0A7V7D872-F1
#
_entry.id   AF-A0A7V7D872-F1
#
_cell.length_a   1.000
_cell.length_b   1.000
_cell.length_c   1.000
_cell.angle_alpha   90.00
_cell.angle_beta   90.00
_cell.angle_gamma   90.00
#
_symmetry.space_group_name_H-M   'P 1'
#
loop_
_entity.id
_entity.type
_entity.pdbx_description
1 polymer ?
#
loop_
_entity_poly.entity_id
_entity_poly.type
_entity_poly.pdbx_seq_one_letter_code
_entity_poly.pdbx_strand_id
1 'polypeptide(L)'
;MKKVMRKIRFFSLLVAATLFVQTAIATTLTVLPESSHYQGRRYYRTYTQDGLLSGHIDFAVYDTDDKADGDEFAKAGFTAPGSGQYTYAYQIFNDEGINAALEYFAILGIGEGAIDDITADIGSVDDEDDGIDSTTYYFGPHDASTGPDEAVWEFEGGILEAGEHSFFLVLSSAHDYTTGSYTVTKSSVSDAPVPNPEPGTLALLGVGGAMMLLRRRRSA
;
A
#
# COMPACT_ATOMS: atom_id res chain seq x y z
N MET A 1 -27.39 -53.56 -21.45
CA MET A 1 -26.11 -52.82 -21.28
C MET A 1 -25.93 -51.59 -22.17
N LYS A 2 -26.09 -51.66 -23.50
CA LYS A 2 -25.80 -50.51 -24.42
C LYS A 2 -26.54 -49.19 -24.08
N LYS A 3 -27.79 -49.24 -23.57
CA LYS A 3 -28.55 -48.05 -23.17
C LYS A 3 -28.01 -47.34 -21.92
N VAL A 4 -27.36 -48.07 -21.01
CA VAL A 4 -26.83 -47.50 -19.74
C VAL A 4 -25.51 -46.76 -19.99
N MET A 5 -24.62 -47.31 -20.82
CA MET A 5 -23.37 -46.63 -21.21
C MET A 5 -23.60 -45.30 -21.93
N ARG A 6 -24.69 -45.16 -22.69
CA ARG A 6 -25.02 -43.91 -23.39
C ARG A 6 -25.42 -42.79 -22.42
N LYS A 7 -26.11 -43.12 -21.31
CA LYS A 7 -26.53 -42.14 -20.29
C LYS A 7 -25.33 -41.64 -19.46
N ILE A 8 -24.41 -42.53 -19.11
CA ILE A 8 -23.21 -42.17 -18.33
C ILE A 8 -22.33 -41.20 -19.11
N ARG A 9 -22.12 -41.43 -20.42
CA ARG A 9 -21.35 -40.54 -21.29
C ARG A 9 -21.96 -39.15 -21.42
N PHE A 10 -23.30 -39.06 -21.46
CA PHE A 10 -23.99 -37.78 -21.54
C PHE A 10 -23.89 -36.99 -20.24
N PHE A 11 -24.00 -37.68 -19.11
CA PHE A 11 -23.89 -37.06 -17.78
C PHE A 11 -22.46 -36.56 -17.50
N SER A 12 -21.44 -37.32 -17.88
CA SER A 12 -20.03 -36.89 -17.73
C SER A 12 -19.68 -35.70 -18.62
N LEU A 13 -20.28 -35.60 -19.82
CA LEU A 13 -20.09 -34.45 -20.71
C LEU A 13 -20.82 -33.20 -20.20
N LEU A 14 -21.97 -33.37 -19.54
CA LEU A 14 -22.69 -32.28 -18.86
C LEU A 14 -21.91 -31.78 -17.64
N VAL A 15 -21.37 -32.68 -16.82
CA VAL A 15 -20.54 -32.33 -15.65
C VAL A 15 -19.24 -31.64 -16.07
N ALA A 16 -18.60 -32.11 -17.14
CA ALA A 16 -17.44 -31.43 -17.72
C ALA A 16 -17.82 -30.03 -18.22
N ALA A 17 -18.94 -29.87 -18.95
CA ALA A 17 -19.40 -28.57 -19.41
C ALA A 17 -19.71 -27.60 -18.25
N THR A 18 -20.30 -28.06 -17.14
CA THR A 18 -20.51 -27.21 -15.96
C THR A 18 -19.23 -26.82 -15.24
N LEU A 19 -18.18 -27.66 -15.28
CA LEU A 19 -16.87 -27.33 -14.70
C LEU A 19 -16.11 -26.29 -15.53
N PHE A 20 -16.39 -26.16 -16.83
CA PHE A 20 -15.79 -25.15 -17.71
C PHE A 20 -16.60 -23.85 -17.83
N VAL A 21 -17.80 -23.77 -17.22
CA VAL A 21 -18.63 -22.55 -17.19
C VAL A 21 -18.30 -21.65 -16.00
N GLN A 22 -17.35 -22.04 -15.14
CA GLN A 22 -16.58 -21.06 -14.36
C GLN A 22 -15.60 -20.33 -15.29
N THR A 23 -16.14 -19.70 -16.33
CA THR A 23 -15.44 -18.57 -16.94
C THR A 23 -15.28 -17.58 -15.81
N ALA A 24 -14.04 -17.41 -15.36
CA ALA A 24 -13.59 -16.27 -14.59
C ALA A 24 -14.21 -15.03 -15.23
N ILE A 25 -15.30 -14.57 -14.64
CA ILE A 25 -15.70 -13.19 -14.79
C ILE A 25 -14.67 -12.51 -13.91
N ALA A 26 -13.48 -12.26 -14.48
CA ALA A 26 -12.65 -11.17 -14.03
C ALA A 26 -13.44 -9.92 -14.40
N THR A 27 -14.53 -9.70 -13.65
CA THR A 27 -15.15 -8.40 -13.54
C THR A 27 -13.97 -7.53 -13.16
N THR A 28 -13.62 -6.61 -14.04
CA THR A 28 -12.93 -5.39 -13.64
C THR A 28 -13.83 -4.72 -12.61
N LEU A 29 -13.79 -5.24 -11.39
CA LEU A 29 -14.45 -4.75 -10.20
C LEU A 29 -13.68 -3.47 -9.89
N THR A 30 -14.15 -2.37 -10.45
CA THR A 30 -13.94 -1.08 -9.81
C THR A 30 -14.71 -1.16 -8.50
N VAL A 31 -14.01 -1.45 -7.40
CA VAL A 31 -14.64 -1.64 -6.08
C VAL A 31 -14.85 -0.29 -5.39
N LEU A 32 -14.03 0.72 -5.71
CA LEU A 32 -14.22 2.06 -5.14
C LEU A 32 -15.59 2.65 -5.55
N PRO A 33 -16.33 3.22 -4.58
CA PRO A 33 -17.51 4.02 -4.87
C PRO A 33 -17.23 5.13 -5.90
N GLU A 34 -18.24 5.48 -6.70
CA GLU A 34 -18.10 6.60 -7.63
C GLU A 34 -18.03 7.91 -6.84
N SER A 35 -16.99 8.71 -7.08
CA SER A 35 -16.84 10.06 -6.54
C SER A 35 -17.36 11.07 -7.56
N SER A 36 -18.15 12.05 -7.11
CA SER A 36 -18.56 13.16 -7.96
C SER A 36 -17.45 14.22 -8.12
N HIS A 37 -16.47 14.21 -7.22
CA HIS A 37 -15.43 15.22 -7.12
C HIS A 37 -14.20 14.88 -7.97
N TYR A 38 -13.54 13.75 -7.69
CA TYR A 38 -12.37 13.31 -8.47
C TYR A 38 -12.13 11.81 -8.33
N GLN A 39 -11.87 11.13 -9.45
CA GLN A 39 -11.51 9.71 -9.47
C GLN A 39 -10.65 9.35 -10.67
N GLY A 40 -9.92 8.23 -10.59
CA GLY A 40 -9.15 7.73 -11.70
C GLY A 40 -8.40 6.43 -11.42
N ARG A 41 -7.55 6.07 -12.38
CA ARG A 41 -6.73 4.86 -12.37
C ARG A 41 -5.31 5.16 -12.82
N ARG A 42 -4.31 4.55 -12.16
CA ARG A 42 -2.91 4.56 -12.60
C ARG A 42 -2.36 3.15 -12.66
N TYR A 43 -1.68 2.83 -13.75
CA TYR A 43 -0.97 1.56 -13.89
C TYR A 43 0.48 1.73 -13.43
N TYR A 44 1.01 0.72 -12.74
CA TYR A 44 2.42 0.66 -12.39
C TYR A 44 3.05 -0.60 -12.97
N ARG A 45 4.34 -0.49 -13.31
CA ARG A 45 5.14 -1.60 -13.79
C ARG A 45 6.60 -1.34 -13.48
N THR A 46 7.22 -2.20 -12.68
CA THR A 46 8.61 -2.08 -12.26
C THR A 46 9.30 -3.44 -12.19
N TYR A 47 10.61 -3.47 -12.36
CA TYR A 47 11.40 -4.70 -12.20
C TYR A 47 11.97 -4.75 -10.77
N THR A 48 11.75 -5.87 -10.10
CA THR A 48 12.25 -6.17 -8.75
C THR A 48 13.27 -7.32 -8.81
N GLN A 49 13.87 -7.67 -7.67
CA GLN A 49 14.77 -8.83 -7.60
C GLN A 49 14.06 -10.16 -7.88
N ASP A 50 12.76 -10.26 -7.59
CA ASP A 50 11.96 -11.50 -7.76
C ASP A 50 11.18 -11.55 -9.07
N GLY A 51 11.33 -10.53 -9.92
CA GLY A 51 10.72 -10.47 -11.23
C GLY A 51 10.04 -9.14 -11.50
N LEU A 52 9.19 -9.14 -12.52
CA LEU A 52 8.33 -8.00 -12.80
C LEU A 52 7.33 -7.83 -11.64
N LEU A 53 7.00 -6.60 -11.28
CA LEU A 53 5.85 -6.22 -10.47
C LEU A 53 4.99 -5.33 -11.36
N SER A 54 3.71 -5.66 -11.54
CA SER A 54 2.79 -4.76 -12.22
C SER A 54 1.39 -4.87 -11.67
N GLY A 55 0.64 -3.81 -11.88
CA GLY A 55 -0.66 -3.66 -11.26
C GLY A 55 -1.26 -2.33 -11.60
N HIS A 56 -2.31 -1.99 -10.88
CA HIS A 56 -2.93 -0.68 -10.97
C HIS A 56 -3.43 -0.20 -9.61
N ILE A 57 -3.64 1.10 -9.56
CA ILE A 57 -4.15 1.84 -8.41
C ILE A 57 -5.43 2.50 -8.88
N ASP A 58 -6.55 2.12 -8.29
CA ASP A 58 -7.78 2.90 -8.36
C ASP A 58 -7.77 3.91 -7.22
N PHE A 59 -8.20 5.13 -7.51
CA PHE A 59 -8.24 6.20 -6.51
C PHE A 59 -9.45 7.11 -6.72
N ALA A 60 -9.97 7.62 -5.61
CA ALA A 60 -11.06 8.57 -5.58
C ALA A 60 -10.87 9.56 -4.42
N VAL A 61 -11.39 10.77 -4.59
CA VAL A 61 -11.42 11.83 -3.59
C VAL A 61 -12.87 12.23 -3.40
N TYR A 62 -13.39 12.15 -2.19
CA TYR A 62 -14.78 12.47 -1.85
C TYR A 62 -14.81 13.78 -1.06
N ASP A 63 -15.75 14.68 -1.38
CA ASP A 63 -16.05 15.84 -0.54
C ASP A 63 -17.04 15.40 0.54
N THR A 64 -16.64 15.56 1.81
CA THR A 64 -17.45 15.16 2.98
C THR A 64 -18.40 16.26 3.43
N ASP A 65 -18.25 17.50 2.93
CA ASP A 65 -19.05 18.68 3.28
C ASP A 65 -19.77 19.29 2.07
N ASP A 66 -20.03 18.51 1.02
CA ASP A 66 -20.83 18.98 -0.11
C ASP A 66 -22.23 19.40 0.37
N LYS A 67 -22.69 20.60 0.04
CA LYS A 67 -23.99 21.12 0.53
C LYS A 67 -25.20 20.51 -0.18
N ALA A 68 -25.03 20.05 -1.41
CA ALA A 68 -26.05 19.38 -2.19
C ALA A 68 -26.13 17.91 -1.81
N ASP A 69 -24.98 17.27 -1.64
CA ASP A 69 -24.86 15.83 -1.51
C ASP A 69 -24.35 15.33 -0.15
N GLY A 70 -23.85 16.17 0.75
CA GLY A 70 -23.30 15.71 2.03
C GLY A 70 -22.13 14.74 1.84
N ASP A 71 -21.86 13.91 2.85
CA ASP A 71 -20.72 12.99 2.82
C ASP A 71 -20.94 11.83 1.83
N GLU A 72 -20.31 11.94 0.67
CA GLU A 72 -20.40 10.95 -0.41
C GLU A 72 -19.85 9.58 -0.01
N PHE A 73 -18.77 9.55 0.76
CA PHE A 73 -18.13 8.32 1.19
C PHE A 73 -19.00 7.59 2.21
N ALA A 74 -19.60 8.33 3.15
CA ALA A 74 -20.56 7.80 4.09
C ALA A 74 -21.86 7.32 3.43
N LYS A 75 -22.34 8.03 2.39
CA LYS A 75 -23.50 7.60 1.59
C LYS A 75 -23.26 6.27 0.88
N ALA A 76 -22.02 5.99 0.48
CA ALA A 76 -21.63 4.71 -0.11
C ALA A 76 -21.57 3.57 0.91
N GLY A 77 -21.76 3.85 2.21
CA GLY A 77 -21.78 2.85 3.29
C GLY A 77 -20.47 2.72 4.05
N PHE A 78 -19.46 3.52 3.70
CA PHE A 78 -18.14 3.46 4.32
C PHE A 78 -17.99 4.53 5.41
N THR A 79 -16.95 4.45 6.22
CA THR A 79 -16.65 5.48 7.23
C THR A 79 -15.20 5.85 7.10
N ALA A 80 -14.93 7.11 6.76
CA ALA A 80 -13.57 7.62 6.69
C ALA A 80 -12.94 7.73 8.09
N PRO A 81 -11.62 7.51 8.23
CA PRO A 81 -10.89 7.93 9.41
C PRO A 81 -10.94 9.47 9.54
N GLY A 82 -10.83 10.02 10.74
CA GLY A 82 -10.66 11.47 10.92
C GLY A 82 -11.91 12.32 10.67
N SER A 83 -11.71 13.63 10.53
CA SER A 83 -12.78 14.62 10.28
C SER A 83 -12.44 15.62 9.17
N GLY A 84 -11.59 15.21 8.22
CA GLY A 84 -11.21 16.04 7.08
C GLY A 84 -12.39 16.33 6.14
N GLN A 85 -12.33 17.47 5.45
CA GLN A 85 -13.30 17.82 4.40
C GLN A 85 -13.20 16.88 3.18
N TYR A 86 -12.03 16.32 2.92
CA TYR A 86 -11.81 15.44 1.78
C TYR A 86 -11.36 14.07 2.26
N THR A 87 -11.99 13.02 1.73
CA THR A 87 -11.57 11.64 1.94
C THR A 87 -10.92 11.12 0.67
N TYR A 88 -9.66 10.73 0.75
CA TYR A 88 -8.89 10.09 -0.30
C TYR A 88 -8.95 8.59 -0.07
N ALA A 89 -9.44 7.84 -1.05
CA ALA A 89 -9.43 6.38 -1.02
C ALA A 89 -8.57 5.84 -2.16
N TYR A 90 -7.78 4.82 -1.86
CA TYR A 90 -6.94 4.09 -2.80
C TYR A 90 -7.24 2.60 -2.70
N GLN A 91 -7.22 1.91 -3.82
CA GLN A 91 -7.27 0.45 -3.87
C GLN A 91 -6.16 -0.04 -4.79
N ILE A 92 -5.33 -0.94 -4.28
CA ILE A 92 -4.11 -1.39 -4.94
C ILE A 92 -4.33 -2.80 -5.46
N PHE A 93 -4.10 -3.02 -6.75
CA PHE A 93 -4.25 -4.30 -7.41
C PHE A 93 -2.90 -4.79 -7.89
N ASN A 94 -2.51 -6.02 -7.53
CA ASN A 94 -1.35 -6.69 -8.09
C ASN A 94 -1.81 -7.62 -9.22
N ASP A 95 -1.56 -7.26 -10.47
CA ASP A 95 -2.17 -7.96 -11.62
C ASP A 95 -1.70 -9.42 -11.73
N GLU A 96 -2.60 -10.33 -12.15
CA GLU A 96 -2.28 -11.74 -12.38
C GLU A 96 -1.18 -11.98 -13.43
N GLY A 97 -0.49 -13.12 -13.32
CA GLY A 97 0.51 -13.57 -14.30
C GLY A 97 1.92 -13.05 -14.05
N ILE A 98 2.16 -12.50 -12.86
CA ILE A 98 3.40 -11.87 -12.43
C ILE A 98 3.83 -12.48 -11.09
N ASN A 99 5.14 -12.58 -10.82
CA ASN A 99 5.65 -13.34 -9.66
C ASN A 99 6.06 -12.47 -8.46
N ALA A 100 6.14 -11.15 -8.61
CA ALA A 100 6.56 -10.29 -7.50
C ALA A 100 5.35 -9.86 -6.67
N ALA A 101 5.44 -10.08 -5.36
CA ALA A 101 4.49 -9.56 -4.39
C ALA A 101 4.82 -8.09 -4.03
N LEU A 102 3.79 -7.33 -3.70
CA LEU A 102 3.88 -5.95 -3.22
C LEU A 102 3.89 -5.92 -1.69
N GLU A 103 4.82 -5.23 -1.05
CA GLU A 103 4.94 -5.27 0.42
C GLU A 103 4.27 -4.08 1.11
N TYR A 104 4.38 -2.89 0.53
CA TYR A 104 3.72 -1.70 1.05
C TYR A 104 3.33 -0.74 -0.08
N PHE A 105 2.38 0.13 0.23
CA PHE A 105 1.98 1.24 -0.62
C PHE A 105 2.24 2.56 0.09
N ALA A 106 2.73 3.56 -0.64
CA ALA A 106 2.89 4.91 -0.11
C ALA A 106 2.45 6.00 -1.08
N ILE A 107 1.70 6.97 -0.56
CA ILE A 107 1.45 8.24 -1.24
C ILE A 107 2.45 9.26 -0.75
N LEU A 108 3.09 9.95 -1.68
CA LEU A 108 4.05 10.99 -1.44
C LEU A 108 3.47 12.34 -1.90
N GLY A 109 3.88 13.43 -1.29
CA GLY A 109 3.47 14.76 -1.78
C GLY A 109 2.27 15.32 -1.06
N ILE A 110 1.85 14.76 0.08
CA ILE A 110 0.55 15.09 0.68
C ILE A 110 0.50 16.54 1.17
N GLY A 111 1.65 17.09 1.54
CA GLY A 111 1.82 18.50 1.83
C GLY A 111 1.58 18.84 3.30
N GLU A 112 2.33 19.83 3.78
CA GLU A 112 2.34 20.19 5.20
C GLU A 112 0.94 20.68 5.62
N GLY A 113 0.42 20.12 6.71
CA GLY A 113 -0.89 20.49 7.26
C GLY A 113 -2.09 19.89 6.52
N ALA A 114 -1.87 19.01 5.54
CA ALA A 114 -2.96 18.24 4.95
C ALA A 114 -3.60 17.25 5.94
N ILE A 115 -2.93 16.93 7.05
CA ILE A 115 -3.34 15.90 8.00
C ILE A 115 -3.11 16.45 9.39
N ASP A 116 -4.13 16.37 10.23
CA ASP A 116 -4.13 16.97 11.56
C ASP A 116 -3.64 15.96 12.61
N ASP A 117 -4.05 14.69 12.50
CA ASP A 117 -3.66 13.61 13.40
C ASP A 117 -3.29 12.33 12.64
N ILE A 118 -1.98 12.02 12.69
CA ILE A 118 -1.37 10.81 12.11
C ILE A 118 -2.05 9.50 12.48
N THR A 119 -2.65 9.40 13.66
CA THR A 119 -3.30 8.17 14.12
C THR A 119 -4.80 8.15 13.88
N ALA A 120 -5.40 9.30 13.60
CA ALA A 120 -6.84 9.41 13.43
C ALA A 120 -7.26 9.58 11.97
N ASP A 121 -6.40 10.12 11.10
CA ASP A 121 -6.76 10.56 9.75
C ASP A 121 -6.35 9.58 8.64
N ILE A 122 -5.67 8.47 8.97
CA ILE A 122 -5.30 7.41 8.04
C ILE A 122 -5.80 6.07 8.56
N GLY A 123 -6.17 5.19 7.65
CA GLY A 123 -6.55 3.83 7.99
C GLY A 123 -6.85 2.98 6.76
N SER A 124 -7.49 1.85 7.01
CA SER A 124 -8.06 0.96 6.00
C SER A 124 -9.54 0.73 6.27
N VAL A 125 -10.30 0.47 5.20
CA VAL A 125 -11.73 0.15 5.25
C VAL A 125 -11.96 -1.08 4.38
N ASP A 126 -12.63 -2.09 4.95
CA ASP A 126 -13.03 -3.32 4.26
C ASP A 126 -13.83 -2.98 3.00
N ASP A 127 -13.41 -3.54 1.87
CA ASP A 127 -14.00 -3.31 0.55
C ASP A 127 -15.16 -4.28 0.24
N GLU A 128 -15.49 -5.15 1.21
CA GLU A 128 -16.50 -6.21 1.11
C GLU A 128 -16.18 -7.30 0.07
N ASP A 129 -14.96 -7.32 -0.49
CA ASP A 129 -14.60 -8.20 -1.61
C ASP A 129 -13.20 -8.80 -1.44
N ASP A 130 -13.01 -9.69 -0.46
CA ASP A 130 -11.79 -10.51 -0.26
C ASP A 130 -10.41 -9.81 -0.34
N GLY A 131 -10.39 -8.47 -0.25
CA GLY A 131 -9.18 -7.69 -0.22
C GLY A 131 -8.32 -7.96 1.02
N ILE A 132 -7.04 -7.61 0.91
CA ILE A 132 -6.07 -7.74 1.99
C ILE A 132 -6.02 -6.43 2.79
N ASP A 133 -6.22 -6.53 4.10
CA ASP A 133 -6.17 -5.40 5.03
C ASP A 133 -4.72 -4.84 5.15
N SER A 134 -4.58 -3.64 5.70
CA SER A 134 -3.30 -3.08 6.13
C SER A 134 -3.09 -3.25 7.63
N THR A 135 -1.98 -3.84 8.06
CA THR A 135 -1.68 -4.03 9.49
C THR A 135 -1.05 -2.82 10.14
N THR A 136 -0.31 -2.03 9.36
CA THR A 136 0.40 -0.86 9.85
C THR A 136 0.14 0.28 8.88
N TYR A 137 -0.19 1.44 9.42
CA TYR A 137 -0.17 2.68 8.68
C TYR A 137 0.43 3.78 9.54
N TYR A 138 1.14 4.71 8.90
CA TYR A 138 1.74 5.84 9.59
C TYR A 138 2.04 6.99 8.64
N PHE A 139 2.15 8.19 9.21
CA PHE A 139 2.78 9.34 8.58
C PHE A 139 4.25 9.43 9.00
N GLY A 140 5.15 9.32 8.03
CA GLY A 140 6.58 9.48 8.29
C GLY A 140 6.89 10.93 8.71
N PRO A 141 7.63 11.19 9.81
CA PRO A 141 7.97 12.55 10.22
C PRO A 141 8.97 13.22 9.26
N HIS A 142 8.80 14.54 9.16
CA HIS A 142 9.63 15.51 8.46
C HIS A 142 11.07 15.62 9.04
N ASP A 143 12.13 15.33 8.25
CA ASP A 143 13.51 15.82 8.47
C ASP A 143 14.02 16.70 7.32
N ALA A 144 14.67 17.82 7.68
CA ALA A 144 15.21 18.84 6.80
C ALA A 144 16.07 18.30 5.64
N SER A 145 15.37 18.00 4.55
CA SER A 145 15.43 18.95 3.46
C SER A 145 14.14 19.20 2.67
N THR A 146 12.96 18.60 2.81
CA THR A 146 12.41 17.44 3.51
C THR A 146 11.47 16.83 2.49
N GLY A 147 11.63 15.56 2.16
CA GLY A 147 10.73 14.89 1.22
C GLY A 147 9.27 15.00 1.70
N PRO A 148 8.32 14.85 0.78
CA PRO A 148 6.96 15.23 1.09
C PRO A 148 6.30 14.30 2.10
N ASP A 149 5.31 14.82 2.83
CA ASP A 149 4.48 14.06 3.78
C ASP A 149 3.98 12.78 3.11
N GLU A 150 4.33 11.64 3.73
CA GLU A 150 4.06 10.31 3.18
C GLU A 150 3.04 9.56 4.04
N ALA A 151 1.99 9.07 3.40
CA ALA A 151 1.06 8.10 3.96
C ALA A 151 1.53 6.71 3.56
N VAL A 152 1.83 5.85 4.52
CA VAL A 152 2.31 4.49 4.26
C VAL A 152 1.30 3.47 4.77
N TRP A 153 1.05 2.43 4.00
CA TRP A 153 0.27 1.25 4.37
C TRP A 153 1.07 -0.03 4.11
N GLU A 154 1.24 -0.85 5.14
CA GLU A 154 1.83 -2.18 5.09
C GLU A 154 0.72 -3.23 5.12
N PHE A 155 0.73 -4.18 4.19
CA PHE A 155 -0.35 -5.18 4.05
C PHE A 155 -0.27 -6.28 5.11
N GLU A 156 -1.42 -6.85 5.48
CA GLU A 156 -1.51 -8.01 6.36
C GLU A 156 -0.74 -9.20 5.77
N GLY A 157 0.05 -9.88 6.61
CA GLY A 157 0.99 -10.91 6.14
C GLY A 157 2.23 -10.34 5.46
N GLY A 158 2.35 -9.02 5.33
CA GLY A 158 3.51 -8.29 4.82
C GLY A 158 3.63 -8.26 3.30
N ILE A 159 2.68 -8.88 2.57
CA ILE A 159 2.68 -8.95 1.11
C ILE A 159 1.26 -8.95 0.54
N LEU A 160 1.12 -8.41 -0.66
CA LEU A 160 -0.01 -8.53 -1.56
C LEU A 160 0.46 -9.34 -2.78
N GLU A 161 0.03 -10.60 -2.87
CA GLU A 161 0.42 -11.54 -3.91
C GLU A 161 -0.20 -11.19 -5.27
N ALA A 162 0.27 -11.83 -6.34
CA ALA A 162 -0.27 -11.56 -7.67
C ALA A 162 -1.68 -12.14 -7.82
N GLY A 163 -2.59 -11.32 -8.36
CA GLY A 163 -4.02 -11.58 -8.41
C GLY A 163 -4.79 -11.02 -7.21
N GLU A 164 -4.11 -10.56 -6.16
CA GLU A 164 -4.75 -9.97 -4.98
C GLU A 164 -4.92 -8.46 -5.11
N HIS A 165 -5.78 -7.91 -4.26
CA HIS A 165 -5.97 -6.49 -4.10
C HIS A 165 -6.12 -6.10 -2.63
N SER A 166 -5.92 -4.82 -2.31
CA SER A 166 -6.04 -4.31 -0.95
C SER A 166 -7.49 -3.95 -0.60
N PHE A 167 -7.79 -3.91 0.69
CA PHE A 167 -8.84 -3.06 1.24
C PHE A 167 -8.68 -1.60 0.77
N PHE A 168 -9.70 -0.78 1.00
CA PHE A 168 -9.59 0.65 0.75
C PHE A 168 -8.60 1.27 1.72
N LEU A 169 -7.53 1.84 1.18
CA LEU A 169 -6.55 2.60 1.93
C LEU A 169 -7.04 4.04 1.97
N VAL A 170 -7.39 4.53 3.16
CA VAL A 170 -8.12 5.80 3.30
C VAL A 170 -7.32 6.82 4.07
N LEU A 171 -7.39 8.06 3.60
CA LEU A 171 -6.79 9.24 4.20
C LEU A 171 -7.81 10.38 4.23
N SER A 172 -7.92 11.08 5.35
CA SER A 172 -8.73 12.29 5.48
C SER A 172 -7.88 13.54 5.55
N SER A 173 -8.34 14.60 4.88
CA SER A 173 -7.63 15.87 4.80
C SER A 173 -8.56 17.08 4.82
N ALA A 174 -8.10 18.19 5.37
CA ALA A 174 -8.76 19.49 5.23
C ALA A 174 -8.48 20.17 3.87
N HIS A 175 -7.66 19.56 3.00
CA HIS A 175 -7.22 20.13 1.75
C HIS A 175 -7.68 19.35 0.53
N ASP A 176 -8.08 20.09 -0.50
CA ASP A 176 -8.47 19.54 -1.79
C ASP A 176 -7.29 18.92 -2.53
N TYR A 177 -7.56 18.05 -3.50
CA TYR A 177 -6.54 17.27 -4.17
C TYR A 177 -5.59 18.18 -4.93
N THR A 178 -4.31 17.91 -4.75
CA THR A 178 -3.24 18.47 -5.57
C THR A 178 -2.54 17.34 -6.31
N THR A 179 -1.83 17.66 -7.40
CA THR A 179 -1.08 16.63 -8.14
C THR A 179 0.09 16.14 -7.31
N GLY A 180 0.00 14.90 -6.79
CA GLY A 180 1.03 14.23 -6.01
C GLY A 180 1.84 13.19 -6.78
N SER A 181 2.69 12.45 -6.07
CA SER A 181 3.43 11.29 -6.57
C SER A 181 3.13 10.07 -5.70
N TYR A 182 3.38 8.85 -6.20
CA TYR A 182 3.17 7.63 -5.41
C TYR A 182 4.40 6.72 -5.53
N THR A 183 4.58 5.87 -4.52
CA THR A 183 5.62 4.85 -4.51
C THR A 183 5.01 3.49 -4.22
N VAL A 184 5.35 2.53 -5.07
CA VAL A 184 4.98 1.11 -4.97
C VAL A 184 6.31 0.36 -4.91
N THR A 185 6.68 -0.13 -3.73
CA THR A 185 8.01 -0.72 -3.51
C THR A 185 7.85 -2.10 -2.90
N LYS A 186 8.74 -2.99 -3.33
CA LYS A 186 9.07 -4.20 -2.60
C LYS A 186 10.20 -3.83 -1.63
N SER A 187 10.08 -4.10 -0.33
CA SER A 187 11.19 -3.97 0.62
C SER A 187 12.19 -5.12 0.41
N SER A 188 12.72 -5.23 -0.82
CA SER A 188 13.98 -5.94 -0.99
C SER A 188 15.06 -5.10 -0.32
N VAL A 189 15.39 -5.47 0.91
CA VAL A 189 16.61 -5.15 1.65
C VAL A 189 16.57 -3.84 2.45
N SER A 190 16.25 -3.95 3.76
CA SER A 190 16.61 -2.93 4.77
C SER A 190 18.10 -2.96 5.15
N ASP A 191 18.97 -3.60 4.36
CA ASP A 191 20.40 -3.29 4.42
C ASP A 191 20.65 -1.98 3.65
N ALA A 192 20.12 -0.88 4.18
CA ALA A 192 20.86 0.37 4.06
C ALA A 192 22.22 0.11 4.74
N PRO A 193 23.37 0.41 4.11
CA PRO A 193 24.65 0.30 4.79
C PRO A 193 24.63 1.23 6.01
N VAL A 194 24.32 0.68 7.18
CA VAL A 194 24.52 1.34 8.45
C VAL A 194 26.03 1.49 8.62
N PRO A 195 26.53 2.65 9.07
CA PRO A 195 27.94 2.81 9.37
C PRO A 195 28.31 1.82 10.49
N ASN A 196 28.81 0.65 10.12
CA ASN A 196 29.51 -0.21 11.06
C ASN A 196 30.87 0.48 11.28
N PRO A 197 31.17 1.01 12.47
CA PRO A 197 32.45 1.68 12.70
C PRO A 197 33.55 0.67 12.35
N GLU A 198 34.32 0.98 11.32
CA GLU A 198 35.44 0.14 10.94
C GLU A 198 36.30 -0.12 12.20
N PRO A 199 36.84 -1.33 12.39
CA PRO A 199 37.70 -1.66 13.52
C PRO A 199 38.86 -0.66 13.72
N GLY A 200 39.23 0.09 12.67
CA GLY A 200 40.18 1.19 12.73
C GLY A 200 39.76 2.37 13.62
N THR A 201 38.46 2.67 13.74
CA THR A 201 37.97 3.80 14.56
C THR A 201 38.10 3.52 16.05
N LEU A 202 37.84 2.27 16.47
CA LEU A 202 38.12 1.82 17.84
C LEU A 202 39.62 1.76 18.13
N ALA A 203 40.44 1.38 17.15
CA ALA A 203 41.89 1.40 17.29
C ALA A 203 42.44 2.84 17.45
N LEU A 204 41.89 3.82 16.71
CA LEU A 204 42.32 5.22 16.79
C LEU A 204 41.94 5.87 18.14
N LEU A 205 40.73 5.58 18.65
CA LEU A 205 40.31 6.03 19.98
C LEU A 205 41.14 5.39 21.10
N GLY A 206 41.50 4.11 20.95
CA GLY A 206 42.36 3.39 21.89
C GLY A 206 43.77 3.97 21.96
N VAL A 207 44.38 4.30 20.82
CA VAL A 207 45.72 4.91 20.77
C VAL A 207 45.69 6.34 21.34
N GLY A 208 44.65 7.13 21.05
CA GLY A 208 44.47 8.47 21.60
C GLY A 208 44.32 8.47 23.14
N GLY A 209 43.49 7.57 23.67
CA GLY A 209 43.30 7.41 25.12
C GLY A 209 44.58 6.98 25.85
N ALA A 210 45.35 6.05 25.28
CA ALA A 210 46.61 5.61 25.85
C ALA A 210 47.67 6.73 25.90
N MET A 211 47.79 7.55 24.85
CA MET A 211 48.71 8.69 24.85
C MET A 211 48.31 9.76 25.87
N MET A 212 47.01 10.01 26.07
CA MET A 212 46.54 11.00 27.04
C MET A 212 46.83 10.57 28.48
N LEU A 213 46.68 9.27 28.80
CA LEU A 213 47.06 8.69 30.10
C LEU A 213 48.58 8.72 30.34
N LEU A 214 49.39 8.44 29.32
CA LEU A 214 50.86 8.52 29.42
C LEU A 214 51.35 9.96 29.62
N ARG A 215 50.66 10.96 29.05
CA ARG A 215 51.01 12.38 29.20
C ARG A 215 50.72 12.91 30.62
N ARG A 216 49.67 12.39 31.28
CA ARG A 216 49.36 12.71 32.69
C ARG A 216 50.43 12.22 33.67
N ARG A 217 51.06 11.07 33.41
CA ARG A 217 52.11 10.51 34.29
C ARG A 217 53.46 11.25 34.25
N ARG A 218 53.70 12.10 33.25
CA ARG A 218 54.93 12.90 33.14
C ARG A 218 54.79 14.32 33.71
N SER A 219 53.57 14.75 34.03
CA SER A 219 53.29 16.08 34.59
C SER A 219 52.99 16.04 36.10
N ALA A 220 53.15 14.88 36.72
CA ALA A 220 53.23 14.67 38.16
C ALA A 220 54.64 14.17 38.48
#